data_AF-A0A945RQP0-F1
#
_entry.id   AF-A0A945RQP0-F1
#
_cell.length_a   1.000
_cell.length_b   1.000
_cell.length_c   1.000
_cell.angle_alpha   90.00
_cell.angle_beta   90.00
_cell.angle_gamma   90.00
#
_symmetry.space_group_name_H-M   'P 1'
#
loop_
_entity.id
_entity.type
_entity.pdbx_description
1 polymer ?
#
loop_
_entity_poly.entity_id
_entity_poly.type
_entity_poly.pdbx_seq_one_letter_code
_entity_poly.pdbx_strand_id
1 'polypeptide(L)'
;MTNRPSLHENLTERENVKVGTERGFGLVFAVVFIVISLLPLFTMSDQEGQLRIWALVVAGFFAGTALTMPRLLAPLNKLWFRFGLLLHKIVNPLIMGVLFFVTVTPIGLIMRSMGKTPLKLGFDKNADTYWITRTPPGPAPETMKRQF
;
A
#
# COMPACT_ATOMS: atom_id res chain seq x y z
N MET A 1 10.55 33.71 17.32
CA MET A 1 10.46 33.14 15.95
C MET A 1 11.85 32.64 15.59
N THR A 2 12.12 31.35 15.73
CA THR A 2 13.44 30.76 15.47
C THR A 2 13.59 30.48 13.98
N ASN A 3 14.46 31.26 13.32
CA ASN A 3 14.82 31.07 11.92
C ASN A 3 15.63 29.76 11.81
N ARG A 4 15.01 28.68 11.32
CA ARG A 4 15.68 27.40 11.11
C ARG A 4 16.42 27.44 9.77
N PRO A 5 17.66 26.94 9.66
CA PRO A 5 18.39 26.90 8.41
C PRO A 5 17.59 26.12 7.36
N SER A 6 17.42 26.69 6.17
CA SER A 6 16.77 26.03 5.04
C SER A 6 17.66 24.88 4.57
N LEU A 7 17.37 23.67 5.04
CA LEU A 7 17.93 22.44 4.47
C LEU A 7 17.34 22.22 3.07
N HIS A 8 18.09 21.54 2.21
CA HIS A 8 17.58 21.08 0.90
C HIS A 8 16.53 19.98 1.02
N GLU A 9 16.33 19.43 2.23
CA GLU A 9 15.35 18.40 2.55
C GLU A 9 14.39 18.90 3.65
N ASN A 10 13.09 18.72 3.43
CA ASN A 10 12.04 19.12 4.36
C ASN A 10 11.68 17.96 5.30
N LEU A 11 12.41 17.83 6.41
CA LEU A 11 12.24 16.77 7.41
C LEU A 11 10.91 16.83 8.19
N THR A 12 10.07 17.82 7.91
CA THR A 12 8.79 18.06 8.58
C THR A 12 7.57 17.77 7.71
N GLU A 13 7.76 17.46 6.43
CA GLU A 13 6.65 17.19 5.53
C GLU A 13 6.06 15.81 5.79
N ARG A 14 5.06 15.75 6.66
CA ARG A 14 4.19 14.57 6.78
C ARG A 14 3.21 14.61 5.62
N GLU A 15 3.39 13.70 4.66
CA GLU A 15 2.48 13.53 3.53
C GLU A 15 1.04 13.44 4.04
N ASN A 16 0.21 14.42 3.66
CA ASN A 16 -1.15 14.49 4.11
C ASN A 16 -1.98 13.50 3.29
N VAL A 17 -2.36 12.37 3.90
CA VAL A 17 -3.17 11.36 3.21
C VAL A 17 -4.54 11.97 2.88
N LYS A 18 -4.73 12.31 1.61
CA LYS A 18 -5.95 12.96 1.11
C LYS A 18 -7.12 11.98 1.20
N VAL A 19 -8.15 12.36 1.95
CA VAL A 19 -9.40 11.58 2.04
C VAL A 19 -10.10 11.60 0.68
N GLY A 20 -10.65 10.45 0.26
CA GLY A 20 -11.45 10.36 -0.96
C GLY A 20 -12.68 11.26 -0.91
N THR A 21 -13.17 11.70 -2.07
CA THR A 21 -14.37 12.53 -2.17
C THR A 21 -15.64 11.78 -1.73
N GLU A 22 -16.59 12.48 -1.13
CA GLU A 22 -17.85 11.92 -0.65
C GLU A 22 -18.71 11.37 -1.80
N ARG A 23 -18.66 12.03 -2.96
CA ARG A 23 -19.33 11.56 -4.19
C ARG A 23 -18.76 10.21 -4.65
N GLY A 24 -17.44 10.09 -4.68
CA GLY A 24 -16.76 8.84 -5.03
C GLY A 24 -17.11 7.71 -4.08
N PHE A 25 -17.13 7.98 -2.78
CA PHE A 25 -17.58 7.02 -1.76
C PHE A 25 -19.00 6.51 -2.06
N GLY A 26 -19.97 7.42 -2.24
CA GLY A 26 -21.35 7.03 -2.51
C GLY A 26 -21.54 6.23 -3.80
N LEU A 27 -20.82 6.60 -4.87
CA LEU A 27 -20.85 5.87 -6.14
C LEU A 27 -20.27 4.46 -6.03
N VAL A 28 -19.14 4.29 -5.32
CA VAL A 28 -18.55 2.96 -5.09
C VAL A 28 -19.53 2.06 -4.36
N PHE A 29 -20.17 2.55 -3.29
CA PHE A 29 -21.17 1.76 -2.57
C PHE A 29 -22.40 1.45 -3.42
N ALA A 30 -22.88 2.41 -4.23
CA ALA A 30 -23.97 2.16 -5.16
C ALA A 30 -23.62 1.03 -6.16
N VAL A 31 -22.42 1.05 -6.74
CA VAL A 31 -21.95 -0.03 -7.64
C VAL A 31 -21.85 -1.36 -6.92
N VAL A 32 -21.30 -1.40 -5.70
CA VAL A 32 -21.22 -2.63 -4.89
C VAL A 32 -22.61 -3.22 -4.65
N PHE A 33 -23.59 -2.39 -4.27
CA PHE A 33 -24.96 -2.86 -4.05
C PHE A 33 -25.68 -3.26 -5.34
N ILE A 34 -25.40 -2.62 -6.48
CA ILE A 34 -25.89 -3.06 -7.80
C ILE A 34 -25.34 -4.44 -8.13
N VAL A 35 -24.03 -4.67 -7.94
CA VAL A 35 -23.43 -5.99 -8.16
C VAL A 35 -24.09 -7.02 -7.24
N ILE A 36 -24.25 -6.73 -5.95
CA ILE A 36 -24.95 -7.62 -5.01
C ILE A 36 -26.40 -7.90 -5.44
N SER A 37 -27.09 -6.90 -5.99
CA SER A 37 -28.45 -7.06 -6.50
C SER A 37 -28.51 -7.95 -7.74
N LEU A 38 -27.47 -7.94 -8.58
CA LEU A 38 -27.40 -8.68 -9.83
C LEU A 38 -26.73 -10.05 -9.69
N LEU A 39 -25.92 -10.28 -8.66
CA LEU A 39 -25.24 -11.56 -8.41
C LEU A 39 -26.17 -12.78 -8.48
N PRO A 40 -27.39 -12.77 -7.90
CA PRO A 40 -28.32 -13.90 -7.97
C PRO A 40 -28.75 -14.27 -9.39
N LEU A 41 -28.61 -13.36 -10.37
CA LEU A 41 -28.95 -13.63 -11.77
C LEU A 41 -27.87 -14.45 -12.50
N PHE A 42 -26.62 -14.38 -12.04
CA PHE A 42 -25.49 -15.06 -12.68
C PHE A 42 -25.20 -16.44 -12.08
N THR A 43 -25.51 -16.63 -10.79
CA THR A 43 -25.49 -17.95 -10.17
C THR A 43 -26.80 -18.68 -10.49
N MET A 44 -26.77 -19.54 -11.51
CA MET A 44 -27.82 -20.52 -11.78
C MET A 44 -27.95 -21.46 -10.56
N SER A 45 -28.83 -21.12 -9.62
CA SER A 45 -29.28 -22.01 -8.56
C SER A 45 -30.78 -21.85 -8.43
N ASP A 46 -31.46 -22.98 -8.62
CA ASP A 46 -32.89 -23.16 -8.90
C ASP A 46 -33.87 -22.85 -7.76
N GLN A 47 -33.62 -21.86 -6.92
CA GLN A 47 -34.66 -21.35 -6.02
C GLN A 47 -34.61 -19.83 -5.97
N GLU A 48 -35.51 -19.21 -6.73
CA GLU A 48 -35.83 -17.78 -6.70
C GLU A 48 -34.71 -16.85 -7.20
N GLY A 49 -34.57 -16.75 -8.52
CA GLY A 49 -33.87 -15.66 -9.21
C GLY A 49 -34.55 -14.29 -9.05
N GLN A 50 -34.96 -13.94 -7.82
CA GLN A 50 -35.49 -12.63 -7.50
C GLN A 50 -34.32 -11.66 -7.36
N LEU A 51 -34.39 -10.57 -8.13
CA LEU A 51 -33.59 -9.38 -7.87
C LEU A 51 -33.69 -9.06 -6.37
N ARG A 52 -32.55 -8.85 -5.71
CA ARG A 52 -32.56 -8.39 -4.32
C ARG A 52 -33.03 -6.93 -4.29
N ILE A 53 -34.34 -6.73 -4.34
CA ILE A 53 -34.99 -5.41 -4.42
C ILE A 53 -34.48 -4.50 -3.30
N TRP A 54 -34.28 -5.05 -2.09
CA TRP A 54 -33.70 -4.30 -0.98
C TRP A 54 -32.30 -3.74 -1.31
N ALA A 55 -31.44 -4.52 -1.96
CA ALA A 55 -30.09 -4.09 -2.34
C ALA A 55 -30.15 -3.03 -3.45
N LEU A 56 -31.11 -3.16 -4.37
CA LEU A 56 -31.36 -2.18 -5.43
C LEU A 56 -31.87 -0.84 -4.86
N VAL A 57 -32.76 -0.88 -3.87
CA VAL A 57 -33.25 0.32 -3.15
C VAL A 57 -32.09 1.00 -2.42
N VAL A 58 -31.24 0.24 -1.75
CA VAL A 58 -30.05 0.78 -1.07
C VAL A 58 -29.08 1.39 -2.09
N ALA A 59 -28.86 0.74 -3.24
CA ALA A 59 -28.04 1.30 -4.31
C ALA A 59 -28.60 2.63 -4.84
N GLY A 60 -29.92 2.70 -5.07
CA GLY A 60 -30.60 3.93 -5.50
C GLY A 60 -30.48 5.05 -4.47
N PHE A 61 -30.58 4.72 -3.18
CA PHE A 61 -30.35 5.68 -2.11
C PHE A 61 -28.91 6.24 -2.12
N PHE A 62 -27.90 5.37 -2.22
CA PHE A 62 -26.49 5.80 -2.27
C PHE A 62 -26.18 6.61 -3.53
N ALA A 63 -26.69 6.20 -4.70
CA ALA A 63 -26.52 6.95 -5.95
C ALA A 63 -27.24 8.31 -5.89
N GLY A 64 -28.48 8.34 -5.43
CA GLY A 64 -29.28 9.56 -5.30
C GLY A 64 -28.66 10.56 -4.32
N THR A 65 -28.21 10.10 -3.16
CA THR A 65 -27.53 10.94 -2.16
C THR A 65 -26.16 11.41 -2.63
N ALA A 66 -25.39 10.58 -3.34
CA ALA A 66 -24.10 10.97 -3.90
C ALA A 66 -24.22 12.11 -4.94
N LEU A 67 -25.27 12.10 -5.75
CA LEU A 67 -25.48 13.10 -6.81
C LEU A 67 -26.12 14.39 -6.27
N THR A 68 -27.12 14.28 -5.40
CA THR A 68 -27.90 15.45 -4.93
C THR A 68 -27.28 16.13 -3.70
N MET A 69 -26.85 15.37 -2.70
CA MET A 69 -26.38 15.89 -1.41
C MET A 69 -25.26 15.04 -0.82
N PRO A 70 -24.05 15.06 -1.43
CA PRO A 70 -22.93 14.22 -0.97
C PRO A 70 -22.44 14.58 0.43
N ARG A 71 -22.77 15.77 0.94
CA ARG A 71 -22.43 16.19 2.31
C ARG A 71 -23.02 15.28 3.38
N LEU A 72 -24.16 14.65 3.11
CA LEU A 72 -24.78 13.70 4.04
C LEU A 72 -23.93 12.42 4.22
N LEU A 73 -23.16 12.06 3.19
CA LEU A 73 -22.24 10.92 3.20
C LEU A 73 -20.88 11.25 3.83
N ALA A 74 -20.60 12.52 4.14
CA ALA A 74 -19.32 12.95 4.72
C ALA A 74 -18.92 12.25 6.04
N PRO A 75 -19.80 12.14 7.07
CA PRO A 75 -19.42 11.43 8.29
C PRO A 75 -19.15 9.95 8.05
N LEU A 76 -19.91 9.33 7.16
CA LEU A 76 -19.76 7.91 6.81
C LEU A 76 -18.47 7.66 6.02
N ASN A 77 -18.15 8.52 5.04
CA ASN A 77 -16.90 8.47 4.28
C ASN A 77 -15.69 8.61 5.21
N LYS A 78 -15.73 9.55 6.16
CA LYS A 78 -14.64 9.75 7.13
C LYS A 78 -14.46 8.55 8.06
N LEU A 79 -15.56 7.93 8.50
CA LEU A 79 -15.51 6.73 9.33
C LEU A 79 -14.94 5.54 8.55
N TRP A 80 -15.41 5.33 7.32
CA TRP A 80 -14.90 4.30 6.41
C TRP A 80 -13.41 4.49 6.12
N PHE A 81 -12.98 5.72 5.88
CA PHE A 81 -11.57 6.02 5.65
C PHE A 81 -10.70 5.69 6.87
N ARG A 82 -11.14 6.05 8.08
CA ARG A 82 -10.44 5.68 9.33
C ARG A 82 -10.38 4.17 9.53
N PHE A 83 -11.46 3.47 9.22
CA PHE A 83 -11.48 2.00 9.23
C PHE A 83 -10.46 1.42 8.25
N GLY A 84 -10.39 1.97 7.02
CA GLY A 84 -9.39 1.61 6.03
C GLY A 84 -7.95 1.84 6.52
N LEU A 85 -7.68 2.96 7.20
CA LEU A 85 -6.37 3.21 7.81
C LEU A 85 -6.03 2.22 8.93
N LEU A 86 -7.00 1.86 9.77
CA LEU A 86 -6.81 0.86 10.82
C LEU A 86 -6.51 -0.52 10.23
N LEU A 87 -7.27 -0.90 9.19
CA LEU A 87 -7.05 -2.15 8.46
C LEU A 87 -5.67 -2.14 7.81
N HIS A 88 -5.28 -1.04 7.15
CA HIS A 88 -3.96 -0.88 6.54
C HIS A 88 -2.83 -1.08 7.57
N LYS A 89 -2.98 -0.54 8.79
CA LYS A 89 -1.98 -0.72 9.86
C LYS A 89 -1.74 -2.19 10.22
N ILE A 90 -2.73 -3.06 10.05
CA ILE A 90 -2.64 -4.50 10.34
C ILE A 90 -2.19 -5.27 9.10
N VAL A 91 -2.80 -4.97 7.96
CA VAL A 91 -2.55 -5.67 6.69
C VAL A 91 -1.15 -5.38 6.16
N ASN A 92 -0.63 -4.16 6.31
CA ASN A 92 0.69 -3.80 5.79
C ASN A 92 1.81 -4.64 6.46
N PRO A 93 1.94 -4.71 7.80
CA PRO A 93 2.89 -5.61 8.44
C PRO A 93 2.64 -7.08 8.12
N LEU A 94 1.38 -7.50 7.98
CA LEU A 94 1.04 -8.89 7.65
C LEU A 94 1.58 -9.27 6.26
N ILE A 95 1.31 -8.45 5.24
CA ILE A 95 1.80 -8.65 3.88
C ILE A 95 3.33 -8.62 3.87
N MET A 96 3.95 -7.65 4.56
CA MET A 96 5.42 -7.58 4.66
C MET A 96 6.01 -8.81 5.35
N GLY A 97 5.35 -9.34 6.38
CA GLY A 97 5.73 -10.58 7.04
C GLY A 97 5.62 -11.79 6.10
N VAL A 98 4.50 -11.93 5.40
CA VAL A 98 4.32 -13.00 4.41
C VAL A 98 5.39 -12.91 3.31
N LEU A 99 5.62 -11.73 2.74
CA LEU A 99 6.67 -11.51 1.74
C LEU A 99 8.05 -11.93 2.28
N PHE A 100 8.35 -11.57 3.53
CA PHE A 100 9.62 -11.95 4.15
C PHE A 100 9.76 -13.46 4.31
N PHE A 101 8.74 -14.16 4.81
CA PHE A 101 8.84 -15.61 5.06
C PHE A 101 8.68 -16.46 3.79
N VAL A 102 7.92 -16.01 2.80
CA VAL A 102 7.64 -16.75 1.56
C VAL A 102 8.65 -16.44 0.46
N THR A 103 9.23 -15.23 0.44
CA THR A 103 10.17 -14.83 -0.62
C THR A 103 11.58 -14.66 -0.06
N VAL A 104 11.76 -13.77 0.91
CA VAL A 104 13.13 -13.40 1.36
C VAL A 104 13.83 -14.55 2.09
N THR A 105 13.14 -15.18 3.03
CA THR A 105 13.65 -16.29 3.85
C THR A 105 14.09 -17.50 3.00
N PRO A 106 13.27 -18.03 2.07
CA PRO A 106 13.69 -19.16 1.25
C PRO A 106 14.83 -18.81 0.30
N ILE A 107 14.85 -17.59 -0.27
CA ILE A 107 16.00 -17.13 -1.07
C ILE A 107 17.27 -17.14 -0.22
N GLY A 108 17.22 -16.63 1.00
CA GLY A 108 18.34 -16.64 1.93
C GLY A 108 18.79 -18.06 2.31
N LEU A 109 17.85 -18.97 2.56
CA LEU A 109 18.12 -20.38 2.84
C LEU A 109 18.78 -21.09 1.65
N ILE A 110 18.29 -20.87 0.44
CA ILE A 110 18.87 -21.41 -0.80
C ILE A 110 20.28 -20.86 -1.00
N MET A 111 20.49 -19.56 -0.82
CA MET A 111 21.84 -18.98 -0.93
C MET A 111 22.80 -19.58 0.10
N ARG A 112 22.33 -19.79 1.34
CA ARG A 112 23.11 -20.41 2.40
C ARG A 112 23.43 -21.88 2.12
N SER A 113 22.50 -22.65 1.56
CA SER A 113 22.77 -24.05 1.17
C SER A 113 23.73 -24.14 -0.02
N MET A 114 23.72 -23.15 -0.91
CA MET A 114 24.72 -23.01 -1.99
C MET A 114 26.06 -22.43 -1.52
N GLY A 115 26.24 -22.16 -0.22
CA GLY A 115 27.46 -21.55 0.34
C GLY A 115 27.69 -20.08 -0.08
N LYS A 116 26.70 -19.44 -0.71
CA LYS A 116 26.80 -18.05 -1.18
C LYS A 116 26.46 -17.11 -0.03
N THR A 117 27.46 -16.43 0.49
CA THR A 117 27.28 -15.39 1.51
C THR A 117 27.57 -14.03 0.87
N PRO A 118 26.56 -13.19 0.58
CA PRO A 118 26.76 -11.94 -0.13
C PRO A 118 27.52 -10.90 0.71
N LEU A 119 27.43 -11.01 2.05
CA LEU A 119 28.17 -10.18 2.99
C LEU A 119 29.10 -11.04 3.84
N LYS A 120 30.37 -10.66 3.94
CA LYS A 120 31.32 -11.26 4.90
C LYS A 120 31.05 -10.71 6.29
N LEU A 121 30.03 -11.26 6.98
CA LEU A 121 29.61 -10.82 8.32
C LEU A 121 30.48 -11.38 9.45
N GLY A 122 31.31 -12.39 9.18
CA GLY A 122 32.23 -12.96 10.16
C GLY A 122 33.41 -12.04 10.45
N PHE A 123 33.74 -11.88 11.72
CA PHE A 123 34.97 -11.19 12.13
C PHE A 123 36.18 -12.10 11.88
N ASP A 124 37.07 -11.66 10.99
CA ASP A 124 38.35 -12.27 10.70
C ASP A 124 39.47 -11.53 11.45
N LYS A 125 40.13 -12.24 12.37
CA LYS A 125 41.25 -11.70 13.17
C LYS A 125 42.55 -11.61 12.36
N ASN A 126 42.66 -12.35 11.26
CA ASN A 126 43.85 -12.44 10.44
C ASN A 126 43.76 -11.57 9.19
N ALA A 127 42.65 -10.86 8.99
CA ALA A 127 42.49 -9.94 7.87
C ALA A 127 43.23 -8.63 8.13
N ASP A 128 44.15 -8.27 7.23
CA ASP A 128 44.86 -6.98 7.27
C ASP A 128 43.90 -5.80 7.10
N THR A 129 42.83 -5.98 6.31
CA THR A 129 41.77 -4.99 6.12
C THR A 129 40.47 -5.66 5.64
N TYR A 130 39.32 -5.11 6.03
CA TYR A 130 38.00 -5.49 5.52
C TYR A 130 37.64 -4.78 4.21
N TRP A 131 38.51 -3.88 3.73
CA TRP A 131 38.26 -3.12 2.51
C TRP A 131 38.27 -4.04 1.29
N ILE A 132 37.15 -4.09 0.57
CA ILE A 132 37.03 -4.87 -0.67
C ILE A 132 37.52 -3.99 -1.83
N THR A 133 38.72 -4.26 -2.34
CA THR A 133 39.24 -3.62 -3.54
C THR A 133 38.37 -3.97 -4.75
N ARG A 134 37.85 -2.96 -5.44
CA ARG A 134 37.02 -3.14 -6.63
C ARG A 134 37.90 -3.24 -7.88
N THR A 135 37.68 -4.29 -8.66
CA THR A 135 38.29 -4.50 -9.97
C THR A 135 37.19 -4.78 -11.00
N PRO A 136 36.96 -3.90 -11.99
CA PRO A 136 37.70 -2.67 -12.27
C PRO A 136 37.48 -1.58 -11.19
N PRO A 137 38.39 -0.61 -11.06
CA PRO A 137 38.18 0.56 -10.22
C PRO A 137 36.89 1.26 -10.62
N GLY A 138 36.22 1.90 -9.64
CA GLY A 138 34.99 2.65 -9.88
C GLY A 138 35.17 3.71 -10.98
N PRO A 139 34.07 4.26 -11.53
CA PRO A 139 34.16 5.24 -12.60
C PRO A 139 35.04 6.42 -12.18
N ALA A 140 35.80 6.96 -13.14
CA ALA A 140 36.75 8.03 -12.87
C ALA A 140 36.06 9.21 -12.16
N PRO A 141 36.72 9.89 -11.21
CA PRO A 141 36.14 11.01 -10.46
C PRO A 141 35.50 12.08 -11.36
N GLU A 142 36.06 12.28 -12.55
CA GLU A 142 35.60 13.19 -13.60
C GLU A 142 34.17 12.91 -14.09
N THR A 143 33.66 11.69 -13.89
CA THR A 143 32.28 11.31 -14.25
C THR A 143 31.23 11.86 -13.27
N MET A 144 31.64 12.32 -12.09
CA MET A 144 30.74 12.89 -11.09
C MET A 144 30.41 14.35 -11.43
N LYS A 145 29.35 14.55 -12.23
CA LYS A 145 28.93 15.89 -12.72
C LYS A 145 28.52 16.89 -11.62
N ARG A 146 28.23 16.43 -10.40
CA ARG A 146 27.73 17.25 -9.27
C ARG A 146 28.24 16.69 -7.94
N GLN A 147 29.54 16.79 -7.71
CA GLN A 147 30.16 16.30 -6.48
C GLN A 147 30.05 17.31 -5.32
N PHE A 148 29.73 18.58 -5.63
CA PHE A 148 29.55 19.67 -4.68
C PHE A 148 28.28 20.47 -5.02
#